data_AF-A0AAV5VXJ5-F1
#
_entry.id   AF-A0AAV5VXJ5-F1
#
_cell.length_a   1.000
_cell.length_b   1.000
_cell.length_c   1.000
_cell.angle_alpha   90.00
_cell.angle_beta   90.00
_cell.angle_gamma   90.00
#
_symmetry.space_group_name_H-M   'P 1'
#
loop_
_entity.id
_entity.type
_entity.pdbx_description
1 polymer ?
#
loop_
_entity_poly.entity_id
_entity_poly.type
_entity_poly.pdbx_seq_one_letter_code
_entity_poly.pdbx_strand_id
1 'polypeptide(L)'
;MSGNDPYISKCLVCSTEVTTSIFGLDACRACAAFFKRSIIAGKTFVCRQGDRKCAIGKEVKFTCRRCRFDACIAVGMEYEPPNERNNEGTRSASLDSDELSPSTSNNESLLFRIGRTYNASLDDRRHRELKLFEGLVDPKFAPHPTQKIYLCD
;
A
#
# COMPACT_ATOMS: atom_id res chain seq x y z
N MET A 1 26.27 11.59 -27.62
CA MET A 1 25.61 10.52 -26.86
C MET A 1 25.02 11.16 -25.61
N SER A 2 23.71 11.36 -25.61
CA SER A 2 22.98 12.09 -24.57
C SER A 2 23.01 11.30 -23.26
N GLY A 3 23.44 11.96 -22.18
CA GLY A 3 23.60 11.35 -20.86
C GLY A 3 22.27 10.88 -20.28
N ASN A 4 22.25 9.64 -19.78
CA ASN A 4 21.24 9.15 -18.84
C ASN A 4 21.55 9.75 -17.45
N ASP A 5 21.28 11.04 -17.27
CA ASP A 5 21.28 11.63 -15.93
C ASP A 5 19.96 11.24 -15.25
N PRO A 6 19.97 10.51 -14.12
CA PRO A 6 18.74 10.22 -13.39
C PRO A 6 18.05 11.54 -13.02
N TYR A 7 16.80 11.72 -13.44
CA TYR A 7 15.99 12.88 -13.04
C TYR A 7 15.86 12.90 -11.52
N ILE A 8 16.62 13.80 -10.88
CA ILE A 8 16.56 14.08 -9.44
C ILE A 8 15.82 15.41 -9.27
N SER A 9 14.62 15.33 -8.71
CA SER A 9 13.82 16.50 -8.30
C SER A 9 13.83 16.66 -6.78
N LYS A 10 13.14 17.68 -6.27
CA LYS A 10 13.00 17.96 -4.84
C LYS A 10 11.55 17.84 -4.41
N CYS A 11 11.34 17.22 -3.25
CA CYS A 11 10.03 17.13 -2.61
C CYS A 11 9.46 18.53 -2.37
N LEU A 12 8.28 18.81 -2.90
CA LEU A 12 7.61 20.11 -2.78
C LEU A 12 7.25 20.51 -1.34
N VAL A 13 7.28 19.55 -0.41
CA VAL A 13 6.96 19.78 1.02
C VAL A 13 8.22 20.01 1.86
N CYS A 14 9.25 19.17 1.72
CA CYS A 14 10.42 19.19 2.62
C CYS A 14 11.77 19.29 1.90
N SER A 15 11.77 19.49 0.59
CA SER A 15 12.96 19.65 -0.25
C SER A 15 13.94 18.48 -0.26
N THR A 16 13.56 17.31 0.29
CA THR A 16 14.33 16.07 0.15
C THR A 16 14.35 15.64 -1.31
N GLU A 17 15.50 15.19 -1.80
CA GLU A 17 15.64 14.64 -3.14
C GLU A 17 14.66 13.49 -3.40
N VAL A 18 14.09 13.48 -4.60
CA VAL A 18 13.15 12.48 -5.08
C VAL A 18 13.51 12.09 -6.51
N THR A 19 13.46 10.80 -6.78
CA THR A 19 13.66 10.22 -8.11
C THR A 19 12.35 9.79 -8.76
N THR A 20 11.26 9.73 -7.99
CA THR A 20 9.94 9.32 -8.45
C THR A 20 8.86 10.22 -7.87
N SER A 21 7.85 10.52 -8.68
CA SER A 21 6.64 11.24 -8.27
C SER A 21 5.68 10.31 -7.53
N ILE A 22 5.06 10.78 -6.44
CA ILE A 22 4.05 10.05 -5.67
C ILE A 22 2.79 10.91 -5.65
N PHE A 23 1.62 10.32 -5.92
CA PHE A 23 0.36 11.06 -6.11
C PHE A 23 0.39 12.05 -7.28
N GLY A 24 1.22 11.79 -8.30
CA GLY A 24 1.37 12.68 -9.45
C GLY A 24 2.17 13.96 -9.18
N LEU A 25 2.79 14.09 -8.00
CA LEU A 25 3.62 15.23 -7.63
C LEU A 25 4.97 14.80 -7.07
N ASP A 26 5.96 15.71 -7.12
CA ASP A 26 7.29 15.48 -6.56
C ASP A 26 7.22 15.51 -5.02
N ALA A 27 7.02 14.34 -4.43
CA ALA A 27 6.88 14.14 -2.99
C ALA A 27 7.72 12.97 -2.50
N CYS A 28 8.47 13.17 -1.42
CA CYS A 28 9.24 12.09 -0.83
C CYS A 28 8.31 11.08 -0.13
N ARG A 29 8.77 9.82 -0.07
CA ARG A 29 8.04 8.71 0.58
C ARG A 29 7.58 9.06 2.01
N ALA A 30 8.40 9.80 2.75
CA ALA A 30 8.07 10.21 4.11
C ALA A 30 6.89 11.19 4.19
N CYS A 31 6.83 12.19 3.28
CA CYS A 31 5.70 13.11 3.21
C CYS A 31 4.43 12.42 2.73
N ALA A 32 4.54 11.54 1.72
CA ALA A 32 3.41 10.76 1.24
C ALA A 32 2.81 9.87 2.34
N ALA A 33 3.66 9.13 3.08
CA ALA A 33 3.21 8.27 4.18
C ALA A 33 2.68 9.07 5.38
N PHE A 34 3.23 10.25 5.65
CA PHE A 34 2.72 11.17 6.67
C PHE A 34 1.32 11.67 6.31
N PHE A 35 1.14 12.12 5.07
CA PHE A 35 -0.13 12.64 4.57
C PHE A 35 -1.23 11.58 4.60
N LYS A 36 -0.99 10.41 4.00
CA LYS A 36 -1.93 9.29 3.99
C LYS A 36 -2.39 8.89 5.40
N ARG A 37 -1.45 8.73 6.35
CA ARG A 37 -1.79 8.39 7.74
C ARG A 37 -2.61 9.49 8.43
N SER A 38 -2.32 10.75 8.11
CA SER A 38 -3.04 11.90 8.69
C SER A 38 -4.48 11.97 8.21
N ILE A 39 -4.72 11.74 6.91
CA ILE A 39 -6.06 11.68 6.33
C ILE A 39 -6.86 10.48 6.85
N ILE A 40 -6.29 9.27 6.78
CA ILE A 40 -6.98 8.04 7.23
C ILE A 40 -7.39 8.13 8.69
N ALA A 41 -6.52 8.64 9.56
CA ALA A 41 -6.80 8.74 10.98
C ALA A 41 -7.55 10.03 11.37
N GLY A 42 -7.97 10.86 10.41
CA GLY A 42 -8.68 12.12 10.65
C GLY A 42 -7.93 13.05 11.61
N LYS A 43 -6.59 13.08 11.56
CA LYS A 43 -5.79 13.76 12.59
C LYS A 43 -5.89 15.27 12.45
N THR A 44 -6.25 15.93 13.54
CA THR A 44 -6.10 17.38 13.70
C THR A 44 -4.77 17.67 14.40
N PHE A 45 -3.96 18.53 13.79
CA PHE A 45 -2.69 18.96 14.37
C PHE A 45 -2.78 20.40 14.87
N VAL A 46 -2.13 20.67 16.01
CA VAL A 46 -1.97 22.04 16.54
C VAL A 46 -0.53 22.51 16.29
N CYS A 47 -0.38 23.75 15.83
CA CYS A 47 0.94 24.37 15.73
C CYS A 47 1.38 24.83 17.12
N ARG A 48 2.51 24.30 17.61
CA ARG A 48 3.03 24.68 18.94
C ARG A 48 3.58 26.11 18.99
N GLN A 49 4.03 26.64 17.86
CA GLN A 49 4.51 28.03 17.76
C GLN A 49 3.36 29.05 17.60
N GLY A 50 2.13 28.59 17.35
CA GLY A 50 0.93 29.44 17.21
C GLY A 50 0.81 30.20 15.88
N ASP A 51 1.93 30.55 15.24
CA ASP A 51 1.97 31.38 14.03
C ASP A 51 1.70 30.65 12.70
N ARG A 52 1.75 29.31 12.71
CA ARG A 52 1.65 28.43 11.53
C ARG A 52 2.70 28.72 10.45
N LYS A 53 3.88 29.23 10.83
CA LYS A 53 4.98 29.56 9.89
C LYS A 53 6.27 28.77 10.18
N CYS A 54 6.15 27.61 10.83
CA CYS A 54 7.31 26.78 11.14
C CYS A 54 8.03 26.33 9.85
N ALA A 55 9.36 26.43 9.84
CA ALA A 55 10.18 25.94 8.74
C ALA A 55 10.04 24.42 8.54
N ILE A 56 10.01 24.00 7.26
CA ILE A 56 9.96 22.60 6.85
C ILE A 56 11.14 22.36 5.90
N GLY A 57 11.97 21.36 6.20
CA GLY A 57 13.14 21.05 5.38
C GLY A 57 13.81 19.77 5.82
N LYS A 58 14.67 19.21 4.96
CA LYS A 58 15.46 17.99 5.20
C LYS A 58 16.29 18.07 6.50
N GLU A 59 16.88 19.23 6.77
CA GLU A 59 17.77 19.45 7.93
C GLU A 59 17.03 19.78 9.25
N VAL A 60 15.71 20.01 9.19
CA VAL A 60 14.92 20.39 10.36
C VAL A 60 14.49 19.13 11.13
N LYS A 61 15.27 18.74 12.15
CA LYS A 61 15.07 17.51 12.95
C LYS A 61 13.71 17.41 13.67
N PHE A 62 12.98 18.51 13.82
CA PHE A 62 11.67 18.53 14.48
C PHE A 62 10.66 19.39 13.74
N THR A 63 10.20 18.92 12.57
CA THR A 63 9.18 19.62 11.79
C THR A 63 7.84 19.66 12.53
N CYS A 64 7.22 20.84 12.60
CA CYS A 64 5.87 21.00 13.12
C CYS A 64 4.85 20.18 12.30
N ARG A 65 4.16 19.23 12.94
CA ARG A 65 3.18 18.36 12.26
C ARG A 65 2.05 19.14 11.60
N ARG A 66 1.58 20.23 12.23
CA ARG A 66 0.55 21.10 11.67
C ARG A 66 1.03 21.77 10.38
N CYS A 67 2.14 22.50 10.46
CA CYS A 67 2.69 23.20 9.29
C CYS A 67 3.05 22.22 8.16
N ARG A 68 3.58 21.03 8.49
CA ARG A 68 3.86 19.98 7.51
C ARG A 68 2.59 19.47 6.82
N PHE A 69 1.51 19.26 7.57
CA PHE A 69 0.24 18.83 7.00
C PHE A 69 -0.40 19.93 6.14
N ASP A 70 -0.38 21.18 6.61
CA ASP A 70 -0.85 22.34 5.85
C ASP A 70 -0.05 22.49 4.54
N ALA A 71 1.27 22.26 4.56
CA ALA A 71 2.10 22.26 3.36
C ALA A 71 1.77 21.10 2.39
N CYS A 72 1.46 19.90 2.90
CA CYS A 72 1.00 18.79 2.06
C CYS A 72 -0.30 19.16 1.31
N ILE A 73 -1.25 19.80 1.99
CA ILE A 73 -2.49 20.29 1.36
C ILE A 73 -2.18 21.41 0.35
N ALA A 74 -1.30 22.34 0.70
CA ALA A 74 -0.96 23.48 -0.16
C ALA A 74 -0.32 23.08 -1.49
N VAL A 75 0.44 21.98 -1.54
CA VAL A 75 1.02 21.45 -2.79
C VAL A 75 0.04 20.57 -3.57
N GLY A 76 -1.20 20.40 -3.09
CA GLY A 76 -2.23 19.62 -3.76
C GLY A 76 -2.12 18.11 -3.55
N MET A 77 -1.58 17.64 -2.41
CA MET A 77 -1.68 16.22 -2.08
C MET A 77 -3.15 15.85 -1.85
N GLU A 78 -3.63 14.87 -2.61
CA GLU A 78 -4.95 14.29 -2.45
C GLU A 78 -4.84 12.80 -2.15
N TYR A 79 -5.73 12.30 -1.29
CA TYR A 79 -5.85 10.88 -0.99
C TYR A 79 -7.32 10.51 -1.00
N GLU A 80 -7.74 9.82 -2.05
CA GLU A 80 -9.04 9.19 -2.09
C GLU A 80 -8.93 7.80 -1.43
N PRO A 81 -9.64 7.55 -0.31
CA PRO A 81 -9.72 6.20 0.22
C PRO A 81 -10.44 5.31 -0.79
N PRO A 82 -10.01 4.05 -0.98
CA PRO A 82 -10.74 3.12 -1.84
C PRO A 82 -12.20 3.04 -1.40
N ASN A 83 -13.14 3.38 -2.29
CA ASN A 83 -14.58 3.23 -2.04
C ASN A 83 -14.88 1.78 -1.62
N GLU A 84 -15.53 1.60 -0.48
CA GLU A 84 -15.90 0.27 0.05
C GLU A 84 -16.82 -0.52 -0.90
N ARG A 85 -17.36 0.12 -1.96
CA ARG A 85 -18.24 -0.51 -2.96
C ARG A 85 -17.53 -1.35 -4.02
N ASN A 86 -16.20 -1.28 -4.14
CA ASN A 86 -15.44 -2.22 -4.97
C ASN A 86 -14.81 -3.35 -4.15
N ASN A 87 -15.34 -3.59 -2.95
CA ASN A 87 -14.80 -4.54 -1.99
C ASN A 87 -15.65 -5.81 -1.80
N GLU A 88 -16.46 -6.18 -2.80
CA GLU A 88 -16.97 -7.56 -2.94
C GLU A 88 -15.87 -8.53 -3.43
N GLY A 89 -14.62 -8.07 -3.55
CA GLY A 89 -13.48 -8.93 -3.88
C GLY A 89 -12.37 -8.97 -2.84
N THR A 90 -12.46 -8.28 -1.69
CA THR A 90 -11.34 -8.32 -0.74
C THR A 90 -11.60 -7.98 0.73
N ARG A 91 -12.81 -8.00 1.30
CA ARG A 91 -12.94 -8.04 2.78
C ARG A 91 -14.22 -8.72 3.26
N SER A 92 -14.15 -10.01 3.52
CA SER A 92 -14.83 -10.61 4.67
C SER A 92 -13.78 -10.96 5.72
N ALA A 93 -13.17 -9.91 6.28
CA ALA A 93 -12.65 -9.93 7.64
C ALA A 93 -13.58 -9.02 8.47
N SER A 94 -14.86 -9.39 8.51
CA SER A 94 -15.77 -8.99 9.57
C SER A 94 -15.37 -9.76 10.81
N LEU A 95 -15.16 -9.02 11.90
CA LEU A 95 -15.18 -9.55 13.25
C LEU A 95 -16.62 -9.93 13.57
N ASP A 96 -17.04 -11.11 13.11
CA ASP A 96 -18.07 -11.86 13.80
C ASP A 96 -17.35 -12.77 14.79
N SER A 97 -17.69 -12.53 16.06
CA SER A 97 -17.19 -13.27 17.20
C SER A 97 -18.03 -14.53 17.34
N ASP A 98 -17.78 -15.51 16.46
CA ASP A 98 -18.19 -16.89 16.66
C ASP A 98 -17.00 -17.80 16.30
N GLU A 99 -16.48 -18.45 17.35
CA GLU A 99 -15.45 -19.50 17.38
C GLU A 99 -14.68 -19.83 16.08
N LEU A 100 -13.43 -19.36 16.02
CA LEU A 100 -12.34 -20.31 16.16
C LEU A 100 -11.17 -19.61 16.86
N SER A 101 -11.16 -19.72 18.19
CA SER A 101 -10.03 -19.41 19.05
C SER A 101 -8.70 -19.84 18.41
N PRO A 102 -7.61 -19.07 18.52
CA PRO A 102 -6.27 -19.62 18.43
C PRO A 102 -6.01 -20.42 19.70
N SER A 103 -6.75 -21.52 19.87
CA SER A 103 -6.45 -22.52 20.89
C SER A 103 -5.29 -23.35 20.37
N THR A 104 -4.23 -23.32 21.16
CA THR A 104 -3.04 -24.15 21.10
C THR A 104 -3.36 -25.62 20.83
N SER A 105 -3.14 -26.11 19.60
CA SER A 105 -2.52 -27.41 19.27
C SER A 105 -2.70 -27.79 17.80
N ASN A 106 -2.26 -26.95 16.86
CA ASN A 106 -2.10 -27.46 15.51
C ASN A 106 -0.65 -27.91 15.38
N ASN A 107 -0.43 -29.21 15.55
CA ASN A 107 0.74 -29.99 15.16
C ASN A 107 1.03 -29.94 13.64
N GLU A 108 0.40 -29.00 12.93
CA GLU A 108 0.55 -28.82 11.49
C GLU A 108 1.75 -27.95 11.17
N SER A 109 2.58 -28.45 10.26
CA SER A 109 3.75 -27.75 9.78
C SER A 109 3.38 -26.37 9.23
N LEU A 110 4.24 -25.38 9.49
CA LEU A 110 4.17 -24.06 8.85
C LEU A 110 4.05 -24.18 7.33
N LEU A 111 4.73 -25.17 6.72
CA LEU A 111 4.64 -25.45 5.29
C LEU A 111 3.22 -25.82 4.86
N PHE A 112 2.50 -26.60 5.68
CA PHE A 112 1.13 -26.99 5.37
C PHE A 112 0.17 -25.79 5.42
N ARG A 113 0.36 -24.90 6.41
CA ARG A 113 -0.43 -23.66 6.53
C ARG A 113 -0.20 -22.73 5.34
N ILE A 114 1.05 -22.58 4.90
CA ILE A 114 1.41 -21.78 3.73
C ILE A 114 0.93 -22.46 2.43
N GLY A 115 0.99 -23.79 2.35
CA GLY A 115 0.46 -24.55 1.21
C GLY A 115 -1.05 -24.36 1.03
N ARG A 116 -1.82 -24.34 2.12
CA ARG A 116 -3.27 -24.07 2.07
C ARG A 116 -3.60 -22.69 1.53
N THR A 117 -2.93 -21.65 2.01
CA THR A 117 -3.16 -20.27 1.52
C THR A 117 -2.71 -20.11 0.08
N TYR A 118 -1.63 -20.79 -0.32
CA TYR A 118 -1.17 -20.83 -1.70
C TYR A 118 -2.20 -21.49 -2.64
N ASN A 119 -2.76 -22.64 -2.25
CA ASN A 119 -3.79 -23.34 -3.03
C ASN A 119 -5.06 -22.51 -3.21
N ALA A 120 -5.56 -21.87 -2.15
CA ALA A 120 -6.69 -20.96 -2.26
C ALA A 120 -6.41 -19.81 -3.25
N SER A 121 -5.20 -19.23 -3.22
CA SER A 121 -4.81 -18.19 -4.17
C SER A 121 -4.69 -18.69 -5.62
N LEU A 122 -4.36 -19.96 -5.83
CA LEU A 122 -4.34 -20.58 -7.16
C LEU A 122 -5.76 -20.78 -7.70
N ASP A 123 -6.68 -21.26 -6.86
CA ASP A 123 -8.08 -21.46 -7.24
C ASP A 123 -8.75 -20.13 -7.64
N ASP A 124 -8.49 -19.06 -6.89
CA ASP A 124 -8.97 -17.71 -7.23
C ASP A 124 -8.42 -17.19 -8.56
N ARG A 125 -7.17 -17.53 -8.90
CA ARG A 125 -6.58 -17.18 -10.19
C ARG A 125 -7.24 -17.99 -11.30
N ARG A 126 -7.37 -19.30 -11.12
CA ARG A 126 -8.02 -20.20 -12.08
C ARG A 126 -9.46 -19.77 -12.35
N HIS A 127 -10.19 -19.37 -11.33
CA HIS A 127 -11.57 -18.90 -11.49
C HIS A 127 -11.66 -17.62 -12.31
N ARG A 128 -10.72 -16.68 -12.13
CA ARG A 128 -10.62 -15.46 -12.95
C ARG A 128 -10.21 -15.78 -14.39
N GLU A 129 -9.25 -16.66 -14.57
CA GLU A 129 -8.80 -17.09 -15.90
C GLU A 129 -9.91 -17.83 -16.65
N LEU A 130 -10.65 -18.75 -16.02
CA LEU A 130 -11.79 -19.43 -16.65
C LEU A 130 -12.89 -18.45 -17.08
N LYS A 131 -13.15 -17.40 -16.29
CA LYS A 131 -14.07 -16.31 -16.70
C LYS A 131 -13.54 -15.51 -17.90
N LEU A 132 -12.23 -15.33 -18.01
CA LEU A 132 -11.59 -14.63 -19.13
C LEU A 132 -11.51 -15.49 -20.40
N PHE A 133 -11.38 -16.81 -20.25
CA PHE A 133 -11.26 -17.77 -21.34
C PHE A 133 -12.59 -18.42 -21.72
N GLU A 134 -13.72 -17.90 -21.21
CA GLU A 134 -15.04 -18.36 -21.59
C GLU A 134 -15.25 -18.19 -23.11
N GLY A 135 -15.37 -19.31 -23.82
CA GLY A 135 -15.48 -19.35 -25.29
C GLY A 135 -14.17 -19.59 -26.05
N LEU A 136 -13.02 -19.75 -25.37
CA LEU A 136 -11.77 -20.19 -25.99
C LEU A 136 -11.61 -21.72 -25.89
N VAL A 137 -11.26 -22.37 -27.00
CA VAL A 137 -10.94 -23.79 -27.05
C VAL A 137 -9.47 -23.97 -26.63
N ASP A 138 -9.23 -24.74 -25.56
CA ASP A 138 -7.92 -25.06 -24.96
C ASP A 138 -7.07 -23.86 -24.48
N PRO A 139 -7.51 -23.13 -23.42
CA PRO A 139 -6.67 -22.14 -22.76
C PRO A 139 -5.49 -22.81 -22.05
N LYS A 140 -4.26 -22.43 -22.44
CA LYS A 140 -3.03 -22.88 -21.79
C LYS A 140 -2.74 -22.02 -20.56
N PHE A 141 -2.83 -22.63 -19.39
CA PHE A 141 -2.50 -21.99 -18.12
C PHE A 141 -0.99 -21.94 -17.91
N ALA A 142 -0.43 -20.75 -17.69
CA ALA A 142 0.99 -20.59 -17.38
C ALA A 142 1.22 -20.86 -15.87
N PRO A 143 2.12 -21.79 -15.49
CA PRO A 143 2.40 -22.06 -14.09
C PRO A 143 3.05 -20.84 -13.43
N HIS A 144 2.69 -20.56 -12.17
CA HIS A 144 3.33 -19.47 -11.43
C HIS A 144 4.77 -19.85 -11.06
N PRO A 145 5.75 -18.93 -11.15
CA PRO A 145 7.15 -19.23 -10.84
C PRO A 145 7.39 -19.79 -9.42
N THR A 146 6.48 -19.52 -8.47
CA THR A 146 6.58 -20.05 -7.10
C THR A 146 5.81 -21.36 -6.86
N GLN A 147 5.17 -21.92 -7.89
CA GLN A 147 4.31 -23.11 -7.76
C GLN A 147 5.06 -24.33 -7.26
N LYS A 148 6.31 -24.50 -7.70
CA LYS A 148 7.21 -25.58 -7.26
C LYS A 148 7.70 -25.45 -5.82
N ILE A 149 7.55 -24.28 -5.20
CA ILE A 149 8.01 -24.02 -3.82
C ILE A 149 6.97 -24.50 -2.80
N TYR A 150 5.68 -24.44 -3.17
CA TYR A 150 4.57 -24.68 -2.25
C TYR A 150 3.79 -25.96 -2.54
N LEU A 151 3.92 -26.49 -3.76
CA LEU A 151 3.42 -27.81 -4.15
C LEU A 151 4.64 -28.74 -4.25
N CYS A 152 5.05 -29.30 -3.12
CA CYS A 152 5.89 -30.49 -3.10
C CYS A 152 4.97 -31.70 -2.93
N ASP A 153 5.17 -32.71 -3.76
CA ASP A 153 4.62 -34.07 -3.56
C ASP A 153 5.18 -34.71 -2.28
#